data_AF-A0A3P6FTS8-F1
#
_entry.id   AF-A0A3P6FTS8-F1
#
_cell.length_a   1.000
_cell.length_b   1.000
_cell.length_c   1.000
_cell.angle_alpha   90.00
_cell.angle_beta   90.00
_cell.angle_gamma   90.00
#
_symmetry.space_group_name_H-M   'P 1'
#
loop_
_entity.id
_entity.type
_entity.pdbx_description
1 polymer ?
#
loop_
_entity_poly.entity_id
_entity_poly.type
_entity_poly.pdbx_seq_one_letter_code
_entity_poly.pdbx_strand_id
1 'polypeptide(L)'
;MACSSCCSKLRDICPTCASPIGHIRCRGMETVIESVFLPCINAELGCAEKVSFLKESTHKKESSFSLCSCPVQECNYTGSYTDLYDHYAIYTHQDSGKRCFREPYGVYVTISCIAPSSPEVGHFSYKISYVIADGHTMTYESPDVKKNLQVNLETLLENSMLIPHCSLSGDLLDLRLCIKKLN
;
A
#
# COMPACT_ATOMS: atom_id res chain seq x y z
N MET A 1 -17.81 -21.69 -17.47
CA MET A 1 -17.94 -20.36 -16.84
C MET A 1 -16.56 -19.95 -16.37
N ALA A 2 -16.10 -18.75 -16.70
CA ALA A 2 -14.80 -18.22 -16.29
C ALA A 2 -15.00 -16.74 -15.91
N CYS A 3 -14.20 -16.23 -14.96
CA CYS A 3 -14.17 -14.80 -14.72
C CYS A 3 -13.47 -14.08 -15.89
N SER A 4 -13.71 -12.78 -16.04
CA SER A 4 -13.16 -11.98 -17.15
C SER A 4 -11.65 -12.09 -17.29
N SER A 5 -10.91 -12.10 -16.17
CA SER A 5 -9.45 -12.23 -16.15
C SER A 5 -8.95 -13.63 -16.54
N CYS A 6 -9.79 -14.66 -16.42
CA CYS A 6 -9.48 -16.02 -16.86
C CYS A 6 -9.92 -16.27 -18.31
N CYS A 7 -10.97 -15.60 -18.81
CA CYS A 7 -11.41 -15.73 -20.21
C CYS A 7 -10.28 -15.40 -21.19
N SER A 8 -9.56 -14.30 -20.96
CA SER A 8 -8.41 -13.90 -21.79
C SER A 8 -7.27 -14.92 -21.75
N LYS A 9 -6.98 -15.49 -20.57
CA LYS A 9 -5.97 -16.56 -20.42
C LYS A 9 -6.36 -17.85 -21.14
N LEU A 10 -7.65 -18.13 -21.23
CA LEU A 10 -8.22 -19.27 -21.94
C LEU A 10 -8.48 -18.99 -23.43
N ARG A 11 -8.06 -17.82 -23.94
CA ARG A 11 -8.29 -17.38 -25.33
C ARG A 11 -9.76 -17.46 -25.73
N ASP A 12 -10.65 -17.20 -24.78
CA ASP A 12 -12.10 -17.26 -24.93
C ASP A 12 -12.61 -18.63 -25.43
N ILE A 13 -11.89 -19.71 -25.13
CA ILE A 13 -12.27 -21.08 -25.47
C ILE A 13 -12.45 -21.90 -24.19
N CYS A 14 -13.58 -22.59 -24.09
CA CYS A 14 -13.86 -23.47 -22.97
C CYS A 14 -12.91 -24.69 -23.03
N PRO A 15 -12.09 -24.94 -21.98
CA PRO A 15 -11.15 -26.06 -21.99
C PRO A 15 -11.84 -27.42 -21.93
N THR A 16 -13.10 -27.48 -21.52
CA THR A 16 -13.87 -28.73 -21.38
C THR A 16 -14.55 -29.15 -22.68
N CYS A 17 -15.12 -28.21 -23.44
CA CYS A 17 -15.92 -28.51 -24.63
C CYS A 17 -15.44 -27.82 -25.91
N ALA A 18 -14.30 -27.13 -25.86
CA ALA A 18 -13.68 -26.40 -26.98
C ALA A 18 -14.57 -25.33 -27.66
N SER A 19 -15.70 -24.96 -27.04
CA SER A 19 -16.62 -23.95 -27.56
C SER A 19 -16.22 -22.53 -27.12
N PRO A 20 -16.60 -21.48 -27.88
CA PRO A 20 -16.38 -20.10 -27.48
C PRO A 20 -17.01 -19.80 -26.10
N ILE A 21 -16.26 -19.14 -25.22
CA ILE A 21 -16.77 -18.63 -23.95
C ILE A 21 -17.59 -17.38 -24.27
N GLY A 22 -18.91 -17.49 -24.15
CA GLY A 22 -19.79 -16.33 -24.32
C GLY A 22 -19.65 -15.30 -23.19
N HIS A 23 -19.92 -14.03 -23.50
CA HIS A 23 -19.92 -12.91 -22.54
C HIS A 23 -21.24 -12.75 -21.78
N ILE A 24 -21.90 -13.86 -21.43
CA ILE A 24 -23.15 -13.79 -20.67
C ILE A 24 -22.84 -13.80 -19.18
N ARG A 25 -23.17 -12.69 -18.52
CA ARG A 25 -23.01 -12.52 -17.07
C ARG A 25 -24.01 -13.39 -16.32
N CYS A 26 -23.54 -14.31 -15.46
CA CYS A 26 -24.39 -15.22 -14.71
C CYS A 26 -24.65 -14.68 -13.29
N ARG A 27 -25.72 -13.89 -13.13
CA ARG A 27 -26.10 -13.32 -11.81
C ARG A 27 -26.32 -14.39 -10.74
N GLY A 28 -26.89 -15.54 -11.09
CA GLY A 28 -27.08 -16.64 -10.15
C GLY A 28 -25.77 -17.14 -9.54
N MET A 29 -24.72 -17.30 -10.35
CA MET A 29 -23.40 -17.69 -9.82
C MET A 29 -22.73 -16.56 -9.03
N GLU A 30 -22.91 -15.30 -9.44
CA GLU A 30 -22.42 -14.15 -8.66
C GLU A 30 -23.01 -14.18 -7.24
N THR A 31 -24.31 -14.43 -7.12
CA THR A 31 -24.98 -14.59 -5.82
C THR A 31 -24.45 -15.79 -5.03
N VAL A 32 -24.20 -16.93 -5.69
CA VAL A 32 -23.58 -18.09 -5.03
C VAL A 32 -22.21 -17.70 -4.46
N ILE A 33 -21.34 -17.09 -5.27
CA ILE A 33 -20.01 -16.64 -4.84
C ILE A 33 -20.10 -15.61 -3.70
N GLU A 34 -21.07 -14.69 -3.74
CA GLU A 34 -21.33 -13.71 -2.67
C GLU A 34 -21.73 -14.37 -1.35
N SER A 35 -22.43 -15.50 -1.40
CA SER A 35 -22.87 -16.27 -0.23
C SER A 35 -21.82 -17.21 0.35
N VAL A 36 -20.69 -17.42 -0.35
CA VAL A 36 -19.59 -18.26 0.15
C VAL A 36 -18.73 -17.46 1.11
N PHE A 37 -18.67 -17.92 2.36
CA PHE A 37 -17.78 -17.40 3.40
C PHE A 37 -16.70 -18.43 3.72
N LEU A 38 -15.45 -18.00 3.65
CA LEU A 38 -14.28 -18.81 3.96
C LEU A 38 -13.60 -18.27 5.23
N PRO A 39 -12.90 -19.11 6.00
CA PRO A 39 -11.98 -18.62 7.03
C PRO A 39 -10.98 -17.63 6.40
N CYS A 40 -10.65 -16.58 7.12
CA CYS A 40 -9.62 -15.63 6.68
C CYS A 40 -8.30 -16.35 6.39
N ILE A 41 -7.56 -15.91 5.37
CA ILE A 41 -6.21 -16.41 5.07
C ILE A 41 -5.24 -16.25 6.25
N ASN A 42 -5.50 -15.28 7.13
CA ASN A 42 -4.73 -15.04 8.36
C ASN A 42 -5.32 -15.77 9.58
N ALA A 43 -6.16 -16.81 9.39
CA ALA A 43 -6.77 -17.55 10.49
C ALA A 43 -5.73 -18.22 11.39
N GLU A 44 -4.64 -18.74 10.82
CA GLU A 44 -3.52 -19.33 11.57
C GLU A 44 -2.79 -18.30 12.44
N LEU A 45 -2.87 -17.02 12.08
CA LEU A 45 -2.32 -15.90 12.85
C LEU A 45 -3.28 -15.41 13.95
N GLY A 46 -4.50 -15.95 14.01
CA GLY A 46 -5.51 -15.62 15.04
C GLY A 46 -6.75 -14.89 14.53
N CYS A 47 -6.87 -14.64 13.22
CA CYS A 47 -8.09 -14.03 12.68
C CYS A 47 -9.27 -15.02 12.70
N ALA A 48 -10.24 -14.79 13.58
CA ALA A 48 -11.43 -15.64 13.71
C ALA A 48 -12.53 -15.32 12.68
N GLU A 49 -12.34 -14.33 11.82
CA GLU A 49 -13.37 -13.91 10.88
C GLU A 49 -13.57 -14.90 9.72
N LYS A 50 -14.82 -15.04 9.31
CA LYS A 50 -15.19 -15.66 8.04
C LYS A 50 -15.55 -14.56 7.06
N VAL A 51 -14.84 -14.52 5.95
CA VAL A 51 -14.91 -13.43 4.97
C VAL A 51 -15.55 -13.97 3.70
N SER A 52 -16.44 -13.18 3.07
CA SER A 52 -16.98 -13.57 1.78
C SER A 52 -15.87 -13.56 0.73
N PHE A 53 -15.94 -14.49 -0.23
CA PHE A 53 -14.92 -14.63 -1.27
C PHE A 53 -14.60 -13.30 -1.99
N LEU A 54 -15.61 -12.47 -2.24
CA LEU A 54 -15.42 -11.17 -2.90
C LEU A 54 -14.74 -10.10 -2.03
N LYS A 55 -14.80 -10.23 -0.70
CA LYS A 55 -14.27 -9.25 0.27
C LYS A 55 -12.92 -9.66 0.86
N GLU A 56 -12.34 -10.78 0.42
CA GLU A 56 -11.08 -11.27 0.97
C GLU A 56 -9.94 -10.25 0.81
N SER A 57 -9.83 -9.62 -0.36
CA SER A 57 -8.77 -8.63 -0.64
C SER A 57 -8.92 -7.34 0.17
N THR A 58 -10.15 -6.91 0.45
CA THR A 58 -10.43 -5.73 1.29
C THR A 58 -10.19 -6.06 2.76
N HIS A 59 -10.70 -7.19 3.24
CA HIS A 59 -10.46 -7.66 4.60
C HIS A 59 -8.96 -7.84 4.87
N LYS A 60 -8.20 -8.37 3.91
CA LYS A 60 -6.74 -8.47 4.05
C LYS A 60 -6.10 -7.11 4.32
N LYS A 61 -6.58 -6.00 3.75
CA LYS A 61 -6.02 -4.67 4.06
C LYS A 61 -6.43 -4.16 5.44
N GLU A 62 -7.60 -4.57 5.92
CA GLU A 62 -8.22 -4.06 7.15
C GLU A 62 -7.96 -4.93 8.38
N SER A 63 -7.53 -6.18 8.21
CA SER A 63 -7.33 -7.12 9.32
C SER A 63 -6.10 -6.77 10.14
N SER A 64 -6.24 -6.72 11.47
CA SER A 64 -5.15 -6.58 12.44
C SER A 64 -4.07 -7.64 12.31
N PHE A 65 -4.45 -8.83 11.82
CA PHE A 65 -3.56 -9.98 11.65
C PHE A 65 -2.81 -9.97 10.32
N SER A 66 -3.00 -8.94 9.50
CA SER A 66 -2.32 -8.83 8.23
C SER A 66 -0.85 -8.52 8.40
N LEU A 67 -0.04 -9.36 7.76
CA LEU A 67 1.39 -9.18 7.74
C LEU A 67 1.78 -8.03 6.81
N CYS A 68 2.81 -7.32 7.22
CA CYS A 68 3.42 -6.20 6.53
C CYS A 68 4.83 -6.60 6.06
N SER A 69 5.19 -6.20 4.85
CA SER A 69 6.52 -6.45 4.28
C SER A 69 7.46 -5.27 4.52
N CYS A 70 8.72 -5.57 4.77
CA CYS A 70 9.76 -4.55 4.93
C CYS A 70 9.89 -3.67 3.67
N PRO A 71 9.96 -2.33 3.80
CA PRO A 71 10.08 -1.43 2.64
C PRO A 71 11.50 -1.31 2.09
N VAL A 72 12.49 -1.86 2.80
CA VAL A 72 13.90 -1.77 2.43
C VAL A 72 14.18 -2.75 1.30
N GLN A 73 14.90 -2.28 0.27
CA GLN A 73 15.30 -3.14 -0.85
C GLN A 73 16.14 -4.31 -0.35
N GLU A 74 15.98 -5.47 -0.97
CA GLU A 74 16.64 -6.72 -0.60
C GLU A 74 16.32 -7.26 0.82
N CYS A 75 15.29 -6.70 1.50
CA CYS A 75 14.78 -7.26 2.75
C CYS A 75 13.46 -8.02 2.51
N ASN A 76 13.48 -9.33 2.74
CA ASN A 76 12.31 -10.20 2.59
C ASN A 76 11.53 -10.40 3.91
N TYR A 77 11.84 -9.61 4.94
CA TYR A 77 11.16 -9.72 6.22
C TYR A 77 9.68 -9.36 6.08
N THR A 78 8.81 -10.20 6.63
CA THR A 78 7.37 -10.02 6.68
C THR A 78 6.89 -10.43 8.07
N GLY A 79 6.13 -9.56 8.73
CA GLY A 79 5.70 -9.73 10.12
C GLY A 79 4.51 -8.85 10.45
N SER A 80 4.07 -8.83 11.71
CA SER A 80 3.06 -7.85 12.13
C SER A 80 3.62 -6.42 12.03
N TYR A 81 2.75 -5.41 12.03
CA TYR A 81 3.22 -4.01 11.96
C TYR A 81 4.04 -3.61 13.20
N THR A 82 3.82 -4.24 14.36
CA THR A 82 4.63 -4.03 15.58
C THR A 82 5.99 -4.70 15.44
N ASP A 83 6.05 -5.94 14.96
CA ASP A 83 7.34 -6.63 14.78
C ASP A 83 8.17 -5.96 13.67
N LEU A 84 7.51 -5.40 12.65
CA LEU A 84 8.17 -4.67 11.60
C LEU A 84 8.82 -3.38 12.11
N TYR A 85 8.18 -2.69 13.06
CA TYR A 85 8.79 -1.53 13.73
C TYR A 85 10.07 -1.93 14.45
N ASP A 86 10.06 -3.03 15.19
CA ASP A 86 11.24 -3.54 15.91
C ASP A 86 12.35 -4.00 14.94
N HIS A 87 12.00 -4.76 13.90
CA HIS A 87 12.91 -5.16 12.81
C HIS A 87 13.62 -3.95 12.20
N TYR A 88 12.87 -2.86 12.00
CA TYR A 88 13.35 -1.64 11.39
C TYR A 88 14.23 -0.82 12.34
N ALA A 89 13.78 -0.58 13.56
CA ALA A 89 14.39 0.34 14.51
C ALA A 89 15.58 -0.26 15.27
N ILE A 90 15.56 -1.56 15.52
CA ILE A 90 16.49 -2.20 16.48
C ILE A 90 17.55 -3.04 15.77
N TYR A 91 17.20 -3.76 14.69
CA TYR A 91 18.01 -4.90 14.24
C TYR A 91 18.76 -4.71 12.93
N THR A 92 18.17 -4.04 11.92
CA THR A 92 18.61 -4.31 10.53
C THR A 92 18.76 -3.12 9.60
N HIS A 93 18.12 -1.98 9.88
CA HIS A 93 17.93 -0.92 8.87
C HIS A 93 18.20 0.51 9.34
N GLN A 94 19.07 0.70 10.34
CA GLN A 94 19.33 1.98 11.03
C GLN A 94 19.61 3.20 10.12
N ASP A 95 20.02 3.00 8.86
CA ASP A 95 20.33 4.07 7.89
C ASP A 95 19.51 4.05 6.58
N SER A 96 18.56 3.11 6.44
CA SER A 96 17.89 2.78 5.16
C SER A 96 16.51 3.44 4.97
N GLY A 97 16.18 4.48 5.74
CA GLY A 97 14.79 5.00 5.89
C GLY A 97 14.34 6.06 4.94
N LYS A 98 15.16 6.43 3.97
CA LYS A 98 14.88 7.54 3.07
C LYS A 98 14.88 7.02 1.64
N ARG A 99 13.68 6.79 1.08
CA ARG A 99 13.51 6.54 -0.35
C ARG A 99 13.19 7.85 -1.05
N CYS A 100 14.18 8.41 -1.74
CA CYS A 100 14.01 9.57 -2.61
C CYS A 100 14.23 9.13 -4.05
N PHE A 101 13.30 9.50 -4.94
CA PHE A 101 13.46 9.26 -6.37
C PHE A 101 13.87 10.57 -7.04
N ARG A 102 15.06 10.59 -7.65
CA ARG A 102 15.52 11.71 -8.47
C ARG A 102 15.04 11.48 -9.90
N GLU A 103 14.22 12.40 -10.37
CA GLU A 103 13.74 12.44 -11.75
C GLU A 103 14.34 13.65 -12.48
N PRO A 104 14.28 13.69 -13.83
CA PRO A 104 14.81 14.82 -14.60
C PRO A 104 14.26 16.18 -14.19
N TYR A 105 13.06 16.23 -13.59
CA TYR A 105 12.36 17.47 -13.25
C TYR A 105 12.44 17.86 -11.76
N GLY A 106 12.88 16.96 -10.89
CA GLY A 106 12.96 17.24 -9.45
C GLY A 106 13.13 15.99 -8.59
N VAL A 107 12.84 16.15 -7.31
CA VAL A 107 12.81 15.07 -6.32
C VAL A 107 11.36 14.82 -5.92
N TYR A 108 10.92 13.57 -6.01
CA TYR A 108 9.61 13.16 -5.52
C TYR A 108 9.74 12.60 -4.10
N VAL A 109 8.97 13.19 -3.18
CA VAL A 109 8.90 12.77 -1.78
C VAL A 109 7.53 12.18 -1.51
N THR A 110 7.50 11.02 -0.86
CA THR A 110 6.28 10.30 -0.51
C THR A 110 6.36 9.81 0.92
N ILE A 111 5.27 9.96 1.65
CA ILE A 111 5.14 9.50 3.04
C ILE A 111 4.08 8.41 3.06
N SER A 112 4.47 7.23 3.56
CA SER A 112 3.58 6.08 3.69
C SER A 112 3.72 5.45 5.07
N CYS A 113 2.62 4.91 5.58
CA CYS A 113 2.60 4.13 6.81
C CYS A 113 2.49 2.64 6.44
N ILE A 114 3.35 1.82 7.02
CA ILE A 114 3.31 0.37 6.81
C ILE A 114 2.58 -0.27 7.98
N ALA A 115 1.28 -0.44 7.79
CA ALA A 115 0.36 -0.99 8.78
C ALA A 115 -0.94 -1.40 8.07
N PRO A 116 -1.74 -2.29 8.66
CA PRO A 116 -3.09 -2.53 8.19
C PRO A 116 -3.98 -1.28 8.36
N SER A 117 -5.02 -1.17 7.55
CA SER A 117 -6.08 -0.16 7.65
C SER A 117 -7.10 -0.48 8.75
N SER A 118 -6.68 -1.23 9.78
CA SER A 118 -7.54 -1.66 10.86
C SER A 118 -7.88 -0.51 11.81
N PRO A 119 -9.06 -0.51 12.47
CA PRO A 119 -9.47 0.58 13.37
C PRO A 119 -8.53 0.84 14.55
N GLU A 120 -7.79 -0.17 15.04
CA GLU A 120 -6.80 0.03 16.11
C GLU A 120 -5.56 0.79 15.65
N VAL A 121 -5.29 0.83 14.34
CA VAL A 121 -4.19 1.60 13.78
C VAL A 121 -4.63 3.05 13.65
N GLY A 122 -4.03 3.92 14.46
CA GLY A 122 -4.36 5.35 14.48
C GLY A 122 -4.32 6.02 13.11
N HIS A 123 -5.08 7.11 12.98
CA HIS A 123 -5.03 7.98 11.81
C HIS A 123 -4.01 9.09 12.04
N PHE A 124 -3.33 9.48 10.97
CA PHE A 124 -2.25 10.47 11.05
C PHE A 124 -2.37 11.45 9.90
N SER A 125 -2.18 12.72 10.19
CA SER A 125 -1.87 13.74 9.17
C SER A 125 -0.37 13.99 9.16
N TYR A 126 0.14 14.56 8.07
CA TYR A 126 1.53 14.96 8.00
C TYR A 126 1.72 16.29 7.29
N LYS A 127 2.81 16.95 7.66
CA LYS A 127 3.28 18.19 7.06
C LYS A 127 4.75 18.04 6.69
N ILE A 128 5.07 18.28 5.43
CA ILE A 128 6.44 18.39 4.92
C ILE A 128 6.75 19.86 4.75
N SER A 129 7.90 20.31 5.23
CA SER A 129 8.39 21.66 4.96
C SER A 129 9.86 21.62 4.57
N TYR A 130 10.25 22.49 3.65
CA TYR A 130 11.62 22.63 3.18
C TYR A 130 11.90 24.08 2.82
N VAL A 131 13.16 24.49 2.92
CA VAL A 131 13.60 25.85 2.59
C VAL A 131 14.17 25.87 1.19
N ILE A 132 13.74 26.83 0.38
CA ILE A 132 14.24 27.04 -0.98
C ILE A 132 15.35 28.09 -1.02
N ALA A 133 16.07 28.19 -2.13
CA ALA A 133 17.29 28.98 -2.26
C ALA A 133 17.15 30.49 -1.92
N ASP A 134 15.95 31.06 -2.03
CA ASP A 134 15.66 32.46 -1.70
C ASP A 134 15.29 32.68 -0.22
N GLY A 135 15.32 31.63 0.60
CA GLY A 135 15.00 31.66 2.03
C GLY A 135 13.53 31.43 2.37
N HIS A 136 12.63 31.31 1.39
CA HIS A 136 11.23 30.98 1.68
C HIS A 136 11.08 29.51 2.12
N THR A 137 10.11 29.28 3.01
CA THR A 137 9.73 27.93 3.45
C THR A 137 8.52 27.46 2.66
N MET A 138 8.71 26.39 1.89
CA MET A 138 7.64 25.70 1.19
C MET A 138 7.07 24.61 2.08
N THR A 139 5.75 24.46 2.08
CA THR A 139 5.05 23.52 2.96
C THR A 139 3.99 22.75 2.18
N TYR A 140 3.92 21.44 2.42
CA TYR A 140 2.89 20.54 1.92
C TYR A 140 2.22 19.84 3.10
N GLU A 141 0.89 19.86 3.14
CA GLU A 141 0.09 19.22 4.19
C GLU A 141 -0.83 18.18 3.57
N SER A 142 -0.83 16.99 4.15
CA SER A 142 -1.80 15.94 3.83
C SER A 142 -2.65 15.65 5.08
N PRO A 143 -3.99 15.66 4.95
CA PRO A 143 -4.88 15.39 6.06
C PRO A 143 -4.84 13.92 6.50
N ASP A 144 -4.34 13.01 5.66
CA ASP A 144 -4.24 11.58 5.98
C ASP A 144 -2.94 10.96 5.43
N VAL A 145 -2.42 9.95 6.12
CA VAL A 145 -1.27 9.15 5.70
C VAL A 145 -1.79 7.83 5.14
N LYS A 146 -1.47 7.54 3.88
CA LYS A 146 -1.85 6.29 3.24
C LYS A 146 -1.19 5.08 3.93
N LYS A 147 -2.00 4.14 4.39
CA LYS A 147 -1.58 2.86 4.97
C LYS A 147 -1.49 1.79 3.89
N ASN A 148 -0.39 1.04 3.86
CA ASN A 148 -0.21 -0.07 2.93
C ASN A 148 0.50 -1.23 3.64
N LEU A 149 0.20 -2.47 3.25
CA LEU A 149 0.90 -3.64 3.78
C LEU A 149 2.30 -3.82 3.17
N GLN A 150 2.56 -3.20 2.01
CA GLN A 150 3.84 -3.21 1.33
C GLN A 150 3.94 -1.94 0.46
N VAL A 151 5.16 -1.45 0.24
CA VAL A 151 5.43 -0.30 -0.64
C VAL A 151 5.46 -0.76 -2.10
N ASN A 152 4.52 -0.28 -2.92
CA ASN A 152 4.53 -0.44 -4.39
C ASN A 152 4.83 0.92 -5.06
N LEU A 153 5.72 0.96 -6.05
CA LEU A 153 6.06 2.16 -6.83
C LEU A 153 4.81 2.84 -7.43
N GLU A 154 3.81 2.08 -7.86
CA GLU A 154 2.54 2.62 -8.37
C GLU A 154 1.75 3.38 -7.29
N THR A 155 1.77 2.89 -6.04
CA THR A 155 1.09 3.54 -4.90
C THR A 155 1.79 4.80 -4.41
N LEU A 156 3.06 5.02 -4.78
CA LEU A 156 3.85 6.16 -4.34
C LEU A 156 3.53 7.45 -5.12
N LEU A 157 3.02 7.32 -6.35
CA LEU A 157 2.75 8.46 -7.25
C LEU A 157 1.43 9.17 -6.94
N GLU A 158 0.45 8.50 -6.33
CA GLU A 158 -0.87 9.08 -6.06
C GLU A 158 -0.83 10.22 -5.02
N ASN A 159 0.17 10.25 -4.13
CA ASN A 159 0.34 11.25 -3.06
C ASN A 159 1.80 11.73 -2.93
N SER A 160 2.52 11.83 -4.05
CA SER A 160 3.90 12.33 -4.04
C SER A 160 3.94 13.85 -4.14
N MET A 161 4.81 14.47 -3.34
CA MET A 161 5.18 15.87 -3.44
C MET A 161 6.38 16.02 -4.39
N LEU A 162 6.24 16.82 -5.44
CA LEU A 162 7.35 17.19 -6.32
C LEU A 162 8.07 18.41 -5.76
N ILE A 163 9.38 18.28 -5.55
CA ILE A 163 10.28 19.39 -5.26
C ILE A 163 11.09 19.66 -6.54
N PRO A 164 10.82 20.76 -7.26
CA PRO A 164 11.54 21.09 -8.49
C PRO A 164 13.03 21.30 -8.24
N HIS A 165 13.88 20.93 -9.21
CA HIS A 165 15.34 21.17 -9.09
C HIS A 165 15.70 22.65 -8.91
N CYS A 166 14.93 23.57 -9.50
CA CYS A 166 15.14 25.01 -9.32
C CYS A 166 14.88 25.51 -7.88
N SER A 167 14.20 24.72 -7.07
CA SER A 167 13.93 25.01 -5.66
C SER A 167 15.03 24.51 -4.73
N LEU A 168 15.95 23.68 -5.22
CA LEU A 168 17.04 23.09 -4.44
C LEU A 168 18.24 24.05 -4.41
N SER A 169 18.74 24.34 -3.20
CA SER A 169 19.96 25.13 -3.02
C SER A 169 21.15 24.19 -2.83
N GLY A 170 21.91 23.96 -3.89
CA GLY A 170 23.05 23.05 -3.89
C GLY A 170 22.65 21.56 -3.79
N ASP A 171 23.52 20.75 -3.20
CA ASP A 171 23.37 19.28 -3.17
C ASP A 171 22.53 18.77 -1.99
N LEU A 172 22.19 19.63 -1.03
CA LEU A 172 21.56 19.23 0.23
C LEU A 172 20.14 19.82 0.36
N LEU A 173 19.15 18.94 0.50
CA LEU A 173 17.77 19.30 0.79
C LEU A 173 17.48 19.07 2.28
N ASP A 174 17.28 20.14 3.05
CA ASP A 174 16.77 20.03 4.42
C ASP A 174 15.24 19.93 4.40
N LEU A 175 14.74 18.75 4.76
CA LEU A 175 13.32 18.42 4.78
C LEU A 175 12.88 18.14 6.21
N ARG A 176 11.88 18.88 6.67
CA ARG A 176 11.24 18.70 7.98
C ARG A 176 9.90 18.02 7.82
N LEU A 177 9.79 16.82 8.38
CA LEU A 177 8.56 16.05 8.47
C LEU A 177 7.93 16.23 9.86
N CYS A 178 6.66 16.61 9.89
CA CYS A 178 5.85 16.62 11.10
C CYS A 178 4.68 15.65 10.91
N ILE A 179 4.53 14.69 11.82
CA ILE A 179 3.41 13.75 11.83
C ILE A 179 2.53 14.08 13.04
N LYS A 180 1.21 14.13 12.84
CA LYS A 180 0.23 14.37 13.91
C LYS A 180 -0.78 13.25 13.94
N LYS A 181 -1.01 12.67 15.12
CA LYS A 181 -2.10 11.73 15.35
C LYS A 181 -3.44 12.47 15.31
N LEU A 182 -4.40 11.94 14.58
CA LEU A 182 -5.78 12.42 14.55
C LEU A 182 -6.57 11.67 15.64
N ASN A 183 -7.40 12.40 16.37
CA ASN A 183 -8.26 11.86 17.42
C ASN A 183 -9.57 11.32 16.84
#